data_AF-A0A7X6ASR8-F1
#
_entry.id   AF-A0A7X6ASR8-F1
#
_cell.length_a   1.000
_cell.length_b   1.000
_cell.length_c   1.000
_cell.angle_alpha   90.00
_cell.angle_beta   90.00
_cell.angle_gamma   90.00
#
_symmetry.space_group_name_H-M   'P 1'
#
loop_
_entity.id
_entity.type
_entity.pdbx_description
1 polymer ?
#
loop_
_entity_poly.entity_id
_entity_poly.type
_entity_poly.pdbx_seq_one_letter_code
_entity_poly.pdbx_strand_id
1 'polypeptide(L)'
;MNLPASTPPSDPTAIFGRRTVAFIIDVVIGVAVVVAVFAAVAESADFDSSEDAEAVCDLISGESDGSVCFNVGSTVILAEDSDTGLVFLSGLGWFVLAHLIIASATGGSPGKLIVGIRVVDKNTFAKAGFGRHLGRFILWIADSAPWFCGVPLVGLITGLASKGH
;
A
#
# COMPACT_ATOMS: atom_id res chain seq x y z
N MET A 1 -9.98 -44.70 -26.99
CA MET A 1 -9.49 -43.96 -25.81
C MET A 1 -10.45 -42.82 -25.56
N ASN A 2 -11.23 -42.88 -24.47
CA ASN A 2 -12.08 -41.76 -24.05
C ASN A 2 -11.17 -40.71 -23.42
N LEU A 3 -11.15 -39.49 -23.97
CA LEU A 3 -10.53 -38.35 -23.30
C LEU A 3 -11.33 -38.05 -22.03
N PRO A 4 -10.70 -37.85 -20.87
CA PRO A 4 -11.41 -37.40 -19.68
C PRO A 4 -12.08 -36.05 -19.97
N ALA A 5 -13.33 -35.88 -19.54
CA ALA A 5 -14.06 -34.63 -19.67
C ALA A 5 -13.24 -33.48 -19.07
N SER A 6 -13.03 -32.40 -19.83
CA SER A 6 -12.38 -31.20 -19.32
C SER A 6 -13.19 -30.67 -18.13
N THR A 7 -12.60 -30.64 -16.94
CA THR A 7 -13.16 -29.89 -15.82
C THR A 7 -13.46 -28.47 -16.29
N PRO A 8 -14.65 -27.92 -16.03
CA PRO A 8 -14.97 -26.55 -16.41
C PRO A 8 -13.91 -25.61 -15.83
N PRO A 9 -13.47 -24.58 -16.58
CA PRO A 9 -12.48 -23.64 -16.09
C PRO A 9 -12.94 -23.11 -14.73
N SER A 10 -12.06 -23.20 -13.73
CA SER A 10 -12.34 -22.70 -12.40
C SER A 10 -12.63 -21.20 -12.49
N ASP A 11 -13.79 -20.75 -11.99
CA ASP A 11 -14.20 -19.36 -12.02
C ASP A 11 -13.06 -18.44 -11.52
N PRO A 12 -12.49 -17.57 -12.38
CA PRO A 12 -11.41 -16.65 -12.03
C PRO A 12 -11.76 -15.69 -10.89
N THR A 13 -13.06 -15.49 -10.61
CA THR A 13 -13.54 -14.66 -9.52
C THR A 13 -13.53 -15.39 -8.17
N ALA A 14 -13.43 -16.73 -8.14
CA ALA A 14 -13.32 -17.51 -6.90
C ALA A 14 -12.04 -17.20 -6.10
N ILE A 15 -11.01 -16.65 -6.75
CA ILE A 15 -9.77 -16.20 -6.11
C ILE A 15 -9.72 -14.70 -5.84
N PHE A 16 -10.78 -13.94 -6.19
CA PHE A 16 -10.82 -12.49 -5.97
C PHE A 16 -10.72 -12.16 -4.47
N GLY A 17 -11.44 -12.88 -3.61
CA GLY A 17 -11.37 -12.69 -2.16
C GLY A 17 -9.96 -12.86 -1.59
N ARG A 18 -9.22 -13.89 -2.02
CA ARG A 18 -7.82 -14.10 -1.59
C ARG A 18 -6.91 -12.99 -2.12
N ARG A 19 -7.15 -12.45 -3.32
CA ARG A 19 -6.40 -11.31 -3.87
C ARG A 19 -6.66 -10.03 -3.08
N THR A 20 -7.90 -9.81 -2.63
CA THR A 20 -8.26 -8.67 -1.77
C THR A 20 -7.60 -8.78 -0.40
N VAL A 21 -7.67 -9.95 0.25
CA VAL A 21 -6.99 -10.17 1.54
C VAL A 21 -5.48 -9.98 1.42
N ALA A 22 -4.86 -10.47 0.33
CA ALA A 22 -3.44 -10.23 0.08
C ALA A 22 -3.10 -8.73 0.02
N PHE A 23 -3.93 -7.94 -0.68
CA PHE A 23 -3.74 -6.49 -0.76
C PHE A 23 -3.89 -5.81 0.60
N ILE A 24 -4.90 -6.21 1.39
CA ILE A 24 -5.09 -5.68 2.75
C ILE A 24 -3.86 -5.98 3.62
N ILE A 25 -3.31 -7.19 3.55
CA ILE A 25 -2.08 -7.53 4.29
C ILE A 25 -0.91 -6.64 3.86
N ASP A 26 -0.71 -6.46 2.55
CA ASP A 26 0.37 -5.59 2.04
C ASP A 26 0.21 -4.13 2.49
N VAL A 27 -1.03 -3.62 2.55
CA VAL A 27 -1.34 -2.27 3.05
C VAL A 27 -1.12 -2.17 4.55
N VAL A 28 -1.57 -3.13 5.35
CA VAL A 28 -1.38 -3.12 6.81
C VAL A 28 0.12 -3.12 7.16
N ILE A 29 0.92 -3.92 6.46
CA ILE A 29 2.39 -3.90 6.68
C ILE A 29 2.96 -2.54 6.27
N GLY A 30 2.50 -1.97 5.15
CA GLY A 30 2.96 -0.65 4.72
C GLY A 30 2.62 0.47 5.70
N VAL A 31 1.39 0.47 6.22
CA VAL A 31 0.96 1.40 7.28
C VAL A 31 1.81 1.22 8.52
N ALA A 32 2.09 -0.02 8.93
CA ALA A 32 2.96 -0.28 10.08
C ALA A 32 4.38 0.26 9.88
N VAL A 33 4.94 0.15 8.67
CA VAL A 33 6.25 0.74 8.33
C VAL A 33 6.20 2.26 8.42
N VAL A 34 5.19 2.90 7.82
CA VAL A 34 5.05 4.36 7.84
C VAL A 34 4.88 4.88 9.27
N VAL A 35 4.01 4.24 10.06
CA VAL A 35 3.80 4.58 11.47
C VAL A 35 5.09 4.41 12.29
N ALA A 36 5.85 3.34 12.05
CA ALA A 36 7.11 3.12 12.74
C ALA A 36 8.16 4.17 12.40
N VAL A 37 8.27 4.57 11.12
CA VAL A 37 9.19 5.64 10.70
C VAL A 37 8.74 6.97 11.29
N PHE A 38 7.46 7.29 11.18
CA PHE A 38 6.89 8.50 11.75
C PHE A 38 7.13 8.61 13.26
N ALA A 39 6.85 7.56 14.02
CA ALA A 39 7.11 7.54 15.46
C ALA A 39 8.61 7.66 15.81
N ALA A 40 9.51 7.34 14.88
CA ALA A 40 10.95 7.45 15.08
C ALA A 40 11.52 8.85 14.77
N VAL A 41 10.81 9.63 13.94
CA VAL A 41 11.26 10.98 13.51
C VAL A 41 10.45 12.10 14.13
N ALA A 42 9.21 11.84 14.55
CA ALA A 42 8.36 12.85 15.13
C ALA A 42 8.88 13.31 16.50
N GLU A 43 8.88 14.62 16.71
CA GLU A 43 9.21 15.23 17.99
C GLU A 43 7.92 15.46 18.80
N SER A 44 7.97 15.21 20.11
CA SER A 44 6.81 15.41 21.00
C SER A 44 7.13 16.39 22.12
N ALA A 45 6.22 17.32 22.37
CA ALA A 45 6.30 18.27 23.48
C ALA A 45 5.00 18.25 24.30
N ASP A 46 5.13 18.20 25.63
CA ASP A 46 4.00 18.24 26.55
C ASP A 46 3.73 19.67 27.02
N PHE A 47 2.44 20.03 27.08
CA PHE A 47 1.95 21.31 27.57
C PHE A 47 1.07 21.13 28.81
N ASP A 48 0.87 22.22 29.55
CA ASP A 48 0.07 22.20 30.78
C ASP A 48 -1.44 22.04 30.50
N SER A 49 -1.90 22.45 29.31
CA SER A 49 -3.28 22.32 28.88
C SER A 49 -3.41 21.93 27.40
N SER A 50 -4.55 21.33 27.04
CA SER A 50 -4.87 21.04 25.64
C SER A 50 -5.11 22.28 24.80
N GLU A 51 -5.54 23.38 25.42
CA GLU A 51 -5.74 24.67 24.75
C GLU A 51 -4.40 25.28 24.32
N ASP A 52 -3.37 25.17 25.15
CA ASP A 52 -2.01 25.62 24.81
C ASP A 52 -1.40 24.78 23.69
N ALA A 53 -1.60 23.46 23.72
CA ALA A 53 -1.15 22.55 22.68
C ALA A 53 -1.80 22.86 21.31
N GLU A 54 -3.10 23.15 21.29
CA GLU A 54 -3.84 23.52 20.07
C GLU A 54 -3.36 24.88 19.53
N ALA A 55 -3.19 25.88 20.40
CA ALA A 55 -2.71 27.21 20.01
C ALA A 55 -1.32 27.17 19.36
N VAL A 56 -0.42 26.30 19.84
CA VAL A 56 0.91 26.11 19.25
C VAL A 56 0.81 25.47 17.87
N CYS A 57 -0.04 24.44 17.68
CA CYS A 57 -0.22 23.85 16.36
C CYS A 57 -0.85 24.81 15.35
N ASP A 58 -1.78 25.68 15.78
CA ASP A 58 -2.37 26.70 14.91
C ASP A 58 -1.33 27.74 14.45
N LEU A 59 -0.41 28.13 15.34
CA LEU A 59 0.69 29.03 14.99
C LEU A 59 1.65 28.39 13.98
N ILE A 60 2.06 27.14 14.24
CA ILE A 60 2.99 26.41 13.37
C ILE A 60 2.35 26.13 12.00
N SER A 61 1.06 25.79 11.96
CA SER A 61 0.35 25.55 10.70
C SER A 61 0.11 26.83 9.88
N GLY A 62 0.08 27.99 10.55
CA GLY A 62 -0.01 29.31 9.91
C GLY A 62 1.30 29.76 9.27
N GLU A 63 2.43 29.26 9.76
CA GLU A 63 3.76 29.48 9.19
C GLU A 63 3.98 28.44 8.07
N SER A 64 4.06 28.88 6.81
CA SER A 64 3.99 28.00 5.62
C SER A 64 5.25 27.15 5.37
N ASP A 65 5.76 26.45 6.39
CA ASP A 65 7.07 25.79 6.36
C ASP A 65 7.01 24.27 6.09
N GLY A 66 5.86 23.75 5.66
CA GLY A 66 5.71 22.34 5.28
C GLY A 66 5.72 21.35 6.46
N SER A 67 5.82 21.84 7.69
CA SER A 67 5.72 21.05 8.91
C SER A 67 4.30 20.57 9.17
N VAL A 68 4.16 19.37 9.73
CA VAL A 68 2.86 18.80 10.13
C VAL A 68 2.79 18.78 11.65
N CYS A 69 1.83 19.52 12.21
CA CYS A 69 1.55 19.56 13.64
C CYS A 69 0.21 18.89 13.94
N PHE A 70 0.18 18.03 14.95
CA PHE A 70 -1.04 17.44 15.47
C PHE A 70 -0.94 17.30 16.98
N ASN A 71 -2.00 17.65 17.69
CA ASN A 71 -2.08 17.53 19.14
C ASN A 71 -2.89 16.29 19.54
N VAL A 72 -2.43 15.61 20.57
CA VAL A 72 -3.13 14.51 21.23
C VAL A 72 -3.28 14.87 22.70
N GLY A 73 -4.42 15.46 23.05
CA GLY A 73 -4.64 16.00 24.40
C GLY A 73 -3.72 17.20 24.67
N SER A 74 -2.82 17.06 25.62
CA SER A 74 -1.82 18.09 25.98
C SER A 74 -0.45 17.89 25.33
N THR A 75 -0.29 16.83 24.52
CA THR A 75 0.97 16.56 23.82
C THR A 75 0.87 17.03 22.38
N VAL A 76 1.79 17.89 21.95
CA VAL A 76 1.99 18.25 20.55
C VAL A 76 2.97 17.27 19.94
N ILE A 77 2.67 16.78 18.76
CA ILE A 77 3.58 15.99 17.96
C ILE A 77 3.84 16.75 16.65
N LEU A 78 5.11 17.00 16.39
CA LEU A 78 5.61 17.78 15.27
C LEU A 78 6.44 16.89 14.35
N ALA A 79 6.21 17.00 13.05
CA ALA A 79 7.12 16.49 12.03
C ALA A 79 7.60 17.66 11.17
N GLU A 80 8.92 17.85 11.10
CA GLU A 80 9.54 18.84 10.22
C GLU A 80 9.35 18.45 8.74
N ASP A 81 9.56 19.40 7.81
CA ASP A 81 9.44 19.15 6.37
C ASP A 81 10.35 18.01 5.89
N SER A 82 11.59 17.97 6.40
CA SER A 82 12.55 16.91 6.04
C SER A 82 12.14 15.52 6.53
N ASP A 83 11.49 15.45 7.70
CA ASP A 83 10.95 14.22 8.27
C ASP A 83 9.68 13.77 7.57
N THR A 84 8.83 14.72 7.18
CA THR A 84 7.64 14.47 6.36
C THR A 84 8.03 13.81 5.04
N GLY A 85 9.13 14.28 4.42
CA GLY A 85 9.73 13.64 3.26
C GLY A 85 10.16 12.19 3.52
N LEU A 86 10.82 11.90 4.64
CA LEU A 86 11.22 10.54 5.02
C LEU A 86 10.01 9.62 5.26
N VAL A 87 8.97 10.12 5.92
CA VAL A 87 7.72 9.38 6.19
C VAL A 87 7.05 9.02 4.87
N PHE A 88 6.93 9.97 3.94
CA PHE A 88 6.38 9.70 2.61
C PHE A 88 7.24 8.69 1.82
N LEU A 89 8.56 8.88 1.80
CA LEU A 89 9.50 7.99 1.12
C LEU A 89 9.49 6.58 1.72
N SER A 90 9.20 6.42 3.00
CA SER A 90 9.08 5.10 3.63
C SER A 90 7.91 4.30 3.07
N GLY A 91 6.75 4.94 2.87
CA GLY A 91 5.56 4.31 2.28
C GLY A 91 5.78 3.96 0.82
N LEU A 92 6.35 4.89 0.04
CA LEU A 92 6.72 4.63 -1.35
C LEU A 92 7.77 3.52 -1.45
N GLY A 93 8.78 3.54 -0.57
CA GLY A 93 9.86 2.56 -0.47
C GLY A 93 9.31 1.16 -0.16
N TRP A 94 8.38 1.05 0.78
CA TRP A 94 7.67 -0.20 1.04
C TRP A 94 6.92 -0.69 -0.20
N PHE A 95 6.19 0.18 -0.88
CA PHE A 95 5.43 -0.18 -2.07
C PHE A 95 6.34 -0.73 -3.19
N VAL A 96 7.45 -0.04 -3.46
CA VAL A 96 8.47 -0.49 -4.42
C VAL A 96 9.08 -1.83 -3.97
N LEU A 97 9.48 -1.94 -2.70
CA LEU A 97 10.08 -3.15 -2.16
C LEU A 97 9.13 -4.36 -2.30
N ALA A 98 7.88 -4.22 -1.85
CA ALA A 98 6.90 -5.30 -1.85
C ALA A 98 6.44 -5.70 -3.25
N HIS A 99 6.13 -4.71 -4.11
CA HIS A 99 5.46 -4.97 -5.39
C HIS A 99 6.40 -5.08 -6.59
N LEU A 100 7.64 -4.57 -6.48
CA LEU A 100 8.64 -4.65 -7.53
C LEU A 100 9.76 -5.62 -7.16
N ILE A 101 10.46 -5.38 -6.04
CA ILE A 101 11.66 -6.14 -5.68
C ILE A 101 11.28 -7.55 -5.19
N ILE A 102 10.50 -7.67 -4.12
CA ILE A 102 10.09 -8.96 -3.56
C ILE A 102 9.24 -9.73 -4.57
N ALA A 103 8.31 -9.03 -5.24
CA ALA A 103 7.43 -9.67 -6.20
C ALA A 103 8.18 -10.23 -7.42
N SER A 104 9.21 -9.54 -7.93
CA SER A 104 10.00 -10.05 -9.05
C SER A 104 10.86 -11.27 -8.69
N ALA A 105 11.40 -11.32 -7.46
CA ALA A 105 12.20 -12.46 -7.01
C ALA A 105 11.35 -13.69 -6.65
N THR A 106 10.23 -13.46 -5.99
CA THR A 106 9.42 -14.54 -5.39
C THR A 106 8.17 -14.87 -6.22
N GLY A 107 7.78 -14.02 -7.16
CA GLY A 107 6.53 -14.12 -7.90
C GLY A 107 5.33 -13.55 -7.13
N GLY A 108 5.49 -12.85 -6.01
CA GLY A 108 4.36 -12.19 -5.33
C GLY A 108 4.80 -11.24 -4.22
N SER A 109 3.94 -10.29 -3.87
CA SER A 109 4.14 -9.44 -2.70
C SER A 109 3.94 -10.25 -1.41
N PRO A 110 4.48 -9.80 -0.25
CA PRO A 110 4.37 -10.52 1.02
C PRO A 110 2.96 -11.04 1.35
N GLY A 111 1.93 -10.20 1.21
CA GLY A 111 0.54 -10.58 1.42
C GLY A 111 0.06 -11.66 0.45
N LYS A 112 0.47 -11.61 -0.82
CA LYS A 112 0.18 -12.69 -1.79
C LYS A 112 0.85 -13.99 -1.39
N LEU A 113 2.07 -13.93 -0.86
CA LEU A 113 2.79 -15.14 -0.44
C LEU A 113 2.12 -15.79 0.76
N ILE A 114 1.65 -14.98 1.71
CA ILE A 114 0.94 -15.44 2.91
C ILE A 114 -0.35 -16.17 2.54
N VAL A 115 -1.12 -15.67 1.57
CA VAL A 115 -2.36 -16.32 1.11
C VAL A 115 -2.14 -17.39 0.03
N GLY A 116 -0.89 -17.71 -0.29
CA GLY A 116 -0.52 -18.76 -1.25
C GLY A 116 -0.73 -18.40 -2.73
N ILE A 117 -0.77 -17.11 -3.08
CA ILE A 117 -0.91 -16.62 -4.46
C ILE A 117 0.47 -16.30 -5.05
N ARG A 118 0.69 -16.75 -6.29
CA ARG A 118 1.87 -16.40 -7.10
C ARG A 118 1.44 -15.83 -8.45
N VAL A 119 2.22 -14.89 -8.95
CA VAL A 119 2.15 -14.28 -10.28
C VAL A 119 3.10 -15.05 -11.18
N VAL A 120 2.50 -15.72 -12.16
CA VAL A 120 3.20 -16.55 -13.14
C VAL A 120 2.89 -16.07 -14.55
N ASP A 121 3.79 -16.40 -15.47
CA ASP A 121 3.56 -16.30 -16.89
C ASP A 121 2.44 -17.26 -17.32
N LYS A 122 1.48 -16.77 -18.10
CA LYS A 122 0.35 -17.59 -18.59
C LYS A 122 0.74 -18.70 -19.58
N ASN A 123 1.84 -18.49 -20.31
CA ASN A 123 2.32 -19.39 -21.35
C ASN A 123 3.34 -20.39 -20.80
N THR A 124 4.23 -19.95 -19.90
CA THR A 124 5.33 -20.78 -19.39
C THR A 124 5.10 -21.29 -17.96
N PHE A 125 4.12 -20.76 -17.23
CA PHE A 125 3.85 -21.03 -15.80
C PHE A 125 5.05 -20.76 -14.87
N ALA A 126 6.14 -20.21 -15.38
CA ALA A 126 7.28 -19.75 -14.61
C ALA A 126 6.95 -18.42 -13.91
N LYS A 127 7.74 -18.06 -12.90
CA LYS A 127 7.64 -16.76 -12.22
C LYS A 127 7.72 -15.63 -13.24
N ALA A 128 6.86 -14.63 -13.09
CA ALA A 128 6.94 -13.44 -13.92
C ALA A 128 8.26 -12.69 -13.65
N GLY A 129 9.03 -12.40 -14.70
CA GLY A 129 10.29 -11.69 -14.57
C GLY A 129 10.13 -10.22 -14.17
N PHE A 130 11.23 -9.59 -13.78
CA PHE A 130 11.28 -8.19 -13.29
C PHE A 130 10.52 -7.20 -14.19
N GLY A 131 10.73 -7.25 -15.52
CA GLY A 131 10.10 -6.30 -16.45
C GLY A 131 8.57 -6.34 -16.43
N ARG A 132 7.96 -7.50 -16.17
CA ARG A 132 6.49 -7.61 -16.06
C ARG A 132 5.96 -7.05 -14.74
N HIS A 133 6.73 -7.21 -13.67
CA HIS A 133 6.43 -6.57 -12.39
C HIS A 133 6.58 -5.05 -12.48
N LEU A 134 7.59 -4.55 -13.21
CA LEU A 134 7.77 -3.12 -13.47
C LEU A 134 6.61 -2.54 -14.29
N GLY A 135 6.24 -3.19 -15.39
CA GLY A 135 5.09 -2.76 -16.20
C GLY A 135 3.80 -2.72 -15.37
N ARG A 136 3.59 -3.72 -14.51
CA ARG A 136 2.46 -3.73 -13.57
C ARG A 136 2.54 -2.59 -12.55
N PHE A 137 3.72 -2.29 -12.01
CA PHE A 137 3.92 -1.18 -11.06
C PHE A 137 3.59 0.17 -11.71
N ILE A 138 4.04 0.41 -12.95
CA ILE A 138 3.73 1.62 -13.71
C ILE A 138 2.22 1.72 -14.02
N LEU A 139 1.58 0.62 -14.42
CA LEU A 139 0.12 0.59 -14.62
C LEU A 139 -0.64 0.87 -13.33
N TRP A 140 -0.07 0.49 -12.18
CA TRP A 140 -0.64 0.80 -10.89
C TRP A 140 -0.64 2.30 -10.60
N ILE A 141 0.42 3.02 -11.01
CA ILE A 141 0.44 4.50 -10.96
C ILE A 141 -0.72 5.05 -11.77
N ALA A 142 -0.93 4.58 -13.00
CA ALA A 142 -2.05 5.01 -13.84
C ALA A 142 -3.44 4.69 -13.24
N ASP A 143 -3.58 3.57 -12.53
CA ASP A 143 -4.82 3.16 -11.83
C ASP A 143 -5.07 3.98 -10.55
N SER A 144 -4.00 4.37 -9.85
CA SER A 144 -4.06 5.19 -8.61
C SER A 144 -4.07 6.70 -8.84
N ALA A 145 -3.63 7.16 -10.02
CA ALA A 145 -3.46 8.57 -10.37
C ALA A 145 -4.73 9.44 -10.24
N PRO A 146 -5.96 8.93 -10.40
CA PRO A 146 -7.13 9.78 -10.18
C PRO A 146 -7.46 10.04 -8.70
N TRP A 147 -6.91 9.28 -7.74
CA TRP A 147 -7.44 9.28 -6.37
C TRP A 147 -6.42 9.45 -5.24
N PHE A 148 -5.10 9.51 -5.48
CA PHE A 148 -4.01 9.74 -4.50
C PHE A 148 -3.95 8.82 -3.25
N CYS A 149 -5.02 8.09 -2.92
CA CYS A 149 -5.19 7.30 -1.71
C CYS A 149 -4.85 5.81 -1.90
N GLY A 150 -4.15 5.44 -2.97
CA GLY A 150 -3.58 4.10 -3.13
C GLY A 150 -4.58 2.93 -3.18
N VAL A 151 -5.88 3.18 -3.34
CA VAL A 151 -6.87 2.11 -3.58
C VAL A 151 -7.07 1.96 -5.08
N PRO A 152 -6.76 0.79 -5.68
CA PRO A 152 -7.02 0.53 -7.09
C PRO A 152 -8.52 0.37 -7.32
N LEU A 153 -9.21 1.50 -7.43
CA LEU A 153 -10.68 1.55 -7.53
C LEU A 153 -11.18 0.95 -8.84
N VAL A 154 -10.49 1.15 -9.96
CA VAL A 154 -10.90 0.54 -11.23
C VAL A 154 -10.78 -0.98 -11.15
N GLY A 155 -9.68 -1.50 -10.59
CA GLY A 155 -9.50 -2.94 -10.35
C GLY A 155 -10.54 -3.53 -9.38
N LEU A 156 -10.90 -2.80 -8.33
CA LEU A 156 -11.93 -3.20 -7.39
C LEU A 156 -13.32 -3.21 -8.02
N ILE A 157 -13.70 -2.13 -8.71
CA ILE A 157 -15.01 -1.98 -9.36
C ILE A 157 -15.18 -3.03 -10.46
N THR A 158 -14.19 -3.20 -11.34
CA THR A 158 -14.27 -4.20 -12.43
C THR A 158 -14.27 -5.64 -11.90
N GLY A 159 -13.54 -5.93 -10.83
CA GLY A 159 -13.54 -7.23 -10.19
C GLY A 159 -14.83 -7.58 -9.44
N LEU A 160 -15.52 -6.58 -8.88
CA LEU A 160 -16.83 -6.76 -8.25
C LEU A 160 -17.98 -6.77 -9.27
N ALA A 161 -17.83 -6.05 -10.38
CA ALA A 161 -18.84 -5.93 -11.43
C ALA A 161 -18.83 -7.08 -12.44
N SER A 162 -17.73 -7.83 -12.57
CA SER A 162 -17.65 -9.00 -13.46
C SER A 162 -17.86 -10.31 -12.70
N LYS A 163 -18.71 -11.20 -13.22
CA LYS A 163 -18.94 -12.57 -12.71
C LYS A 163 -18.83 -13.57 -13.86
N GLY A 164 -18.19 -14.72 -13.61
CA GLY A 164 -18.25 -15.91 -14.47
C GLY A 164 -17.57 -15.81 -15.83
N HIS A 165 -16.24 -15.66 -15.86
CA HIS A 165 -15.44 -15.79 -17.08
C HIS A 165 -14.70 -17.13 -17.15
#